data_AF-A0A7C2T4A9-F1
#
_entry.id   AF-A0A7C2T4A9-F1
#
_cell.length_a   1.000
_cell.length_b   1.000
_cell.length_c   1.000
_cell.angle_alpha   90.00
_cell.angle_beta   90.00
_cell.angle_gamma   90.00
#
_symmetry.space_group_name_H-M   'P 1'
#
loop_
_entity.id
_entity.type
_entity.pdbx_description
1 polymer ?
#
loop_
_entity_poly.entity_id
_entity_poly.type
_entity_poly.pdbx_seq_one_letter_code
_entity_poly.pdbx_strand_id
1 'polypeptide(L)'
;MKPFASAATAGSILLGATAAFHGSGYASVMKTASASDIDPQLKLILVPLWIFPTAHWIFIAIIALLAAFAPAGRIILALCGAVIAADAAILYLNLGPFIGEAMLAASALLFVVAAAVKPADR
;
A
#
# COMPACT_ATOMS: atom_id res chain seq x y z
N MET A 1 -6.46 -12.59 -19.00
CA MET A 1 -6.88 -11.25 -18.54
C MET A 1 -6.21 -10.21 -19.44
N LYS A 2 -6.87 -9.08 -19.77
CA LYS A 2 -6.22 -7.99 -20.53
C LYS A 2 -4.99 -7.47 -19.74
N PRO A 3 -3.90 -7.03 -20.37
CA PRO A 3 -2.65 -6.63 -19.67
C PRO A 3 -2.90 -5.51 -18.66
N PHE A 4 -3.79 -4.56 -18.97
CA PHE A 4 -4.29 -3.51 -18.08
C PHE A 4 -4.82 -4.07 -16.74
N ALA A 5 -5.76 -5.01 -16.80
CA ALA A 5 -6.36 -5.60 -15.61
C ALA A 5 -5.37 -6.50 -14.86
N SER A 6 -4.46 -7.17 -15.57
CA SER A 6 -3.49 -8.09 -14.96
C SER A 6 -2.49 -7.35 -14.07
N ALA A 7 -1.95 -6.22 -14.54
CA ALA A 7 -1.02 -5.40 -13.74
C ALA A 7 -1.72 -4.76 -12.54
N ALA A 8 -2.94 -4.21 -12.72
CA ALA A 8 -3.71 -3.65 -11.61
C ALA A 8 -4.05 -4.70 -10.56
N THR A 9 -4.51 -5.89 -10.97
CA THR A 9 -4.80 -7.00 -10.04
C THR A 9 -3.55 -7.44 -9.30
N ALA A 10 -2.41 -7.60 -9.98
CA ALA A 10 -1.15 -7.95 -9.32
C ALA A 10 -0.71 -6.88 -8.31
N GLY A 11 -0.82 -5.59 -8.67
CA GLY A 11 -0.51 -4.48 -7.77
C GLY A 11 -1.41 -4.46 -6.52
N SER A 12 -2.71 -4.70 -6.70
CA SER A 12 -3.68 -4.79 -5.61
C SER A 12 -3.43 -5.98 -4.70
N ILE A 13 -3.11 -7.15 -5.25
CA ILE A 13 -2.77 -8.34 -4.46
C ILE A 13 -1.50 -8.08 -3.63
N LEU A 14 -0.46 -7.53 -4.26
CA LEU A 14 0.80 -7.22 -3.58
C LEU A 14 0.59 -6.16 -2.48
N LEU A 15 -0.22 -5.13 -2.73
CA LEU A 15 -0.51 -4.10 -1.74
C LEU A 15 -1.33 -4.67 -0.57
N GLY A 16 -2.30 -5.53 -0.86
CA GLY A 16 -3.05 -6.27 0.16
C GLY A 16 -2.16 -7.19 1.00
N ALA A 17 -1.21 -7.89 0.36
CA ALA A 17 -0.21 -8.70 1.06
C ALA A 17 0.73 -7.83 1.92
N THR A 18 1.12 -6.65 1.44
CA THR A 18 1.91 -5.67 2.20
C THR A 18 1.16 -5.20 3.45
N ALA A 19 -0.12 -4.87 3.30
CA ALA A 19 -0.98 -4.48 4.41
C ALA A 19 -1.17 -5.61 5.42
N ALA A 20 -1.40 -6.84 4.96
CA ALA A 20 -1.50 -8.00 5.85
C ALA A 20 -0.18 -8.26 6.60
N PHE A 21 0.95 -8.18 5.89
CA PHE A 21 2.29 -8.33 6.48
C PHE A 21 2.53 -7.29 7.58
N HIS A 22 2.31 -6.00 7.29
CA HIS A 22 2.43 -4.94 8.28
C HIS A 22 1.46 -5.12 9.45
N GLY A 23 0.17 -5.33 9.17
CA GLY A 23 -0.87 -5.54 10.18
C GLY A 23 -0.57 -6.72 11.11
N SER A 24 0.06 -7.80 10.60
CA SER A 24 0.42 -8.97 11.39
C SER A 24 1.40 -8.68 12.54
N GLY A 25 2.21 -7.61 12.42
CA GLY A 25 3.12 -7.18 13.47
C GLY A 25 2.45 -6.47 14.65
N TYR A 26 1.17 -6.09 14.53
CA TYR A 26 0.49 -5.22 15.50
C TYR A 26 0.58 -5.72 16.94
N ALA A 27 0.16 -6.96 17.18
CA ALA A 27 0.13 -7.54 18.52
C ALA A 27 1.53 -7.62 19.14
N SER A 28 2.55 -7.97 18.34
CA SER A 28 3.93 -8.03 18.82
C SER A 28 4.45 -6.65 19.17
N VAL A 29 4.21 -5.65 18.32
CA VAL A 29 4.69 -4.29 18.57
C VAL A 29 3.99 -3.67 19.77
N MET A 30 2.67 -3.83 19.89
CA MET A 30 1.93 -3.32 21.04
C MET A 30 2.36 -3.99 22.35
N LYS A 31 2.61 -5.31 22.33
CA LYS A 31 3.16 -6.02 23.48
C LYS A 31 4.52 -5.45 23.87
N THR A 32 5.45 -5.33 22.93
CA THR A 32 6.78 -4.77 23.19
C THR A 32 6.72 -3.32 23.68
N ALA A 33 5.87 -2.49 23.08
CA ALA A 33 5.68 -1.10 23.49
C ALA A 33 5.06 -0.98 24.90
N SER A 34 4.15 -1.87 25.27
CA SER A 34 3.58 -1.88 26.62
C SER A 34 4.62 -2.20 27.69
N ALA A 35 5.59 -3.06 27.35
CA ALA A 35 6.66 -3.53 28.24
C ALA A 35 7.90 -2.61 28.25
N SER A 36 7.97 -1.57 27.42
CA SER A 36 9.11 -0.66 27.36
C SER A 36 8.88 0.61 28.19
N ASP A 37 9.98 1.31 28.49
CA ASP A 37 9.96 2.59 29.22
C ASP A 37 9.77 3.81 28.30
N ILE A 38 9.24 3.61 27.08
CA ILE A 38 8.97 4.74 26.19
C ILE A 38 7.87 5.64 26.76
N ASP A 39 7.91 6.90 26.36
CA ASP A 39 6.93 7.90 26.78
C ASP A 39 5.47 7.41 26.59
N PRO A 40 4.58 7.60 27.59
CA PRO A 40 3.20 7.14 27.49
C PRO A 40 2.42 7.73 26.30
N GLN A 41 2.71 8.96 25.90
CA GLN A 41 2.09 9.59 24.73
C GLN A 41 2.53 8.89 23.44
N LEU A 42 3.81 8.48 23.34
CA LEU A 42 4.29 7.70 22.21
C LEU A 42 3.58 6.34 22.11
N LYS A 43 3.31 5.66 23.24
CA LYS A 43 2.52 4.41 23.24
C LYS A 43 1.14 4.59 22.62
N LEU A 44 0.47 5.72 22.89
CA LEU A 44 -0.84 6.03 22.32
C LEU A 44 -0.77 6.31 20.81
N ILE A 45 0.33 6.90 20.33
CA ILE A 45 0.54 7.19 18.90
C ILE A 45 0.85 5.93 18.09
N LEU A 46 1.46 4.90 18.70
CA LEU A 46 1.79 3.66 18.00
C LEU A 46 0.56 2.92 17.45
N VAL A 47 -0.58 3.00 18.14
CA VAL A 47 -1.84 2.36 17.70
C VAL A 47 -2.30 2.90 16.34
N PRO A 48 -2.56 4.22 16.17
CA PRO A 48 -2.95 4.76 14.86
C PRO A 48 -1.82 4.64 13.84
N LEU A 49 -0.55 4.75 14.22
CA LEU A 49 0.58 4.53 13.30
C LEU A 49 0.60 3.12 12.71
N TRP A 50 0.03 2.13 13.39
CA TRP A 50 -0.03 0.77 12.87
C TRP A 50 -1.32 0.49 12.09
N ILE A 51 -2.45 0.94 12.65
CA ILE A 51 -3.78 0.67 12.08
C ILE A 51 -4.01 1.49 10.81
N PHE A 52 -3.62 2.77 10.81
CA PHE A 52 -3.92 3.67 9.69
C PHE A 52 -3.23 3.25 8.39
N PRO A 53 -1.90 2.98 8.33
CA PRO A 53 -1.27 2.51 7.10
C PRO A 53 -1.86 1.18 6.61
N THR A 54 -2.14 0.25 7.54
CA THR A 54 -2.77 -1.04 7.22
C THR A 54 -4.12 -0.83 6.52
N ALA A 55 -5.00 -0.01 7.09
CA ALA A 55 -6.30 0.29 6.51
C ALA A 55 -6.17 1.08 5.20
N HIS A 56 -5.28 2.08 5.16
CA HIS A 56 -5.00 2.89 3.98
C HIS A 56 -4.60 2.03 2.77
N TRP A 57 -3.65 1.12 2.94
CA TRP A 57 -3.19 0.23 1.87
C TRP A 57 -4.29 -0.77 1.44
N ILE A 58 -5.10 -1.29 2.37
CA ILE A 58 -6.26 -2.14 2.02
C ILE A 58 -7.26 -1.35 1.16
N PHE A 59 -7.61 -0.12 1.56
CA PHE A 59 -8.56 0.69 0.80
C PHE A 59 -8.03 1.04 -0.58
N ILE A 60 -6.76 1.42 -0.72
CA ILE A 60 -6.16 1.67 -2.03
C ILE A 60 -6.15 0.38 -2.88
N ALA A 61 -5.84 -0.77 -2.30
CA ALA A 61 -5.85 -2.05 -3.03
C ALA A 61 -7.23 -2.35 -3.61
N ILE A 62 -8.30 -2.14 -2.83
CA ILE A 62 -9.69 -2.31 -3.26
C ILE A 62 -10.06 -1.29 -4.34
N ILE A 63 -9.75 0.00 -4.14
CA ILE A 63 -10.04 1.06 -5.11
C ILE A 63 -9.33 0.79 -6.44
N ALA A 64 -8.05 0.41 -6.42
CA ALA A 64 -7.29 0.07 -7.61
C ALA A 64 -7.85 -1.17 -8.32
N LEU A 65 -8.30 -2.18 -7.57
CA LEU A 65 -8.91 -3.39 -8.14
C LEU A 65 -10.22 -3.05 -8.85
N LEU A 66 -11.09 -2.23 -8.24
CA LEU A 66 -12.34 -1.78 -8.85
C LEU A 66 -12.08 -0.87 -10.06
N ALA A 67 -11.09 0.00 -9.97
CA ALA A 67 -10.68 0.88 -11.06
C ALA A 67 -10.23 0.10 -12.30
N ALA A 68 -9.65 -1.09 -12.14
CA ALA A 68 -9.28 -1.97 -13.25
C ALA A 68 -10.47 -2.35 -14.18
N PHE A 69 -11.71 -2.18 -13.71
CA PHE A 69 -12.92 -2.47 -14.46
C PHE A 69 -13.76 -1.21 -14.79
N ALA A 70 -13.35 -0.03 -14.33
CA ALA A 70 -14.09 1.23 -14.52
C ALA A 70 -13.65 2.03 -15.78
N PRO A 71 -14.56 2.75 -16.47
CA PRO A 71 -14.22 3.57 -17.65
C PRO A 71 -13.14 4.64 -17.36
N ALA A 72 -13.19 5.26 -16.18
CA ALA A 72 -12.19 6.23 -15.70
C ALA A 72 -11.02 5.58 -14.93
N GLY A 73 -10.87 4.26 -15.03
CA GLY A 73 -9.95 3.46 -14.21
C GLY A 73 -8.49 3.88 -14.28
N ARG A 74 -8.04 4.37 -15.43
CA ARG A 74 -6.63 4.76 -15.65
C ARG A 74 -6.18 5.90 -14.74
N ILE A 75 -7.02 6.93 -14.62
CA ILE A 75 -6.71 8.09 -13.78
C ILE A 75 -6.66 7.67 -12.32
N ILE A 76 -7.62 6.85 -11.89
CA ILE A 76 -7.67 6.32 -10.52
C ILE A 76 -6.43 5.47 -10.24
N LEU A 77 -6.03 4.57 -11.15
CA LEU A 77 -4.82 3.75 -10.99
C LEU A 77 -3.55 4.61 -10.95
N ALA A 78 -3.45 5.65 -11.78
CA ALA A 78 -2.31 6.57 -11.73
C ALA A 78 -2.22 7.29 -10.37
N LEU A 79 -3.36 7.74 -9.83
CA LEU A 79 -3.42 8.38 -8.51
C LEU A 79 -3.08 7.40 -7.39
N CYS A 80 -3.62 6.17 -7.42
CA CYS A 80 -3.25 5.11 -6.48
C CYS A 80 -1.74 4.82 -6.55
N GLY A 81 -1.17 4.71 -7.74
CA GLY A 81 0.27 4.53 -7.94
C GLY A 81 1.09 5.68 -7.35
N ALA A 82 0.66 6.93 -7.58
CA ALA A 82 1.34 8.11 -7.04
C ALA A 82 1.32 8.16 -5.51
N VAL A 83 0.18 7.84 -4.88
CA VAL A 83 0.07 7.81 -3.41
C VAL A 83 0.97 6.72 -2.82
N ILE A 84 0.94 5.50 -3.35
CA ILE A 84 1.78 4.40 -2.84
C ILE A 84 3.27 4.65 -3.11
N ALA A 85 3.62 5.32 -4.22
CA ALA A 85 4.99 5.75 -4.47
C ALA A 85 5.46 6.78 -3.44
N ALA A 86 4.58 7.71 -3.05
CA ALA A 86 4.88 8.68 -1.99
C ALA A 86 5.07 7.99 -0.63
N ASP A 87 4.22 7.03 -0.28
CA ASP A 87 4.38 6.22 0.94
C ASP A 87 5.74 5.50 0.97
N ALA A 88 6.09 4.82 -0.13
CA ALA A 88 7.37 4.12 -0.25
C ALA A 88 8.56 5.09 -0.12
N ALA A 89 8.51 6.25 -0.80
CA ALA A 89 9.56 7.25 -0.73
C ALA A 89 9.71 7.84 0.69
N ILE A 90 8.60 8.15 1.37
CA ILE A 90 8.62 8.65 2.75
C ILE A 90 9.25 7.59 3.68
N LEU A 91 8.85 6.32 3.54
CA LEU A 91 9.42 5.24 4.34
C LEU A 91 10.90 5.02 4.06
N TYR A 92 11.32 5.03 2.80
CA TYR A 92 12.73 4.91 2.42
C TYR A 92 13.58 6.04 3.02
N LEU A 93 13.11 7.28 2.94
CA LEU A 93 13.84 8.45 3.45
C LEU A 93 14.01 8.44 4.98
N ASN A 94 13.09 7.81 5.72
CA ASN A 94 13.10 7.80 7.18
C ASN A 94 13.65 6.51 7.80
N LEU A 95 13.48 5.37 7.13
CA LEU A 95 13.84 4.04 7.66
C LEU A 95 14.94 3.34 6.85
N GLY A 96 15.30 3.87 5.69
CA GLY A 96 16.22 3.23 4.75
C GLY A 96 15.57 2.06 3.99
N PRO A 97 16.37 1.23 3.31
CA PRO A 97 15.87 0.09 2.53
C PRO A 97 15.36 -1.04 3.42
N PHE A 98 14.11 -1.45 3.25
CA PHE A 98 13.55 -2.65 3.88
C PHE A 98 12.42 -3.25 3.04
N ILE A 99 12.05 -4.50 3.34
CA ILE A 99 11.13 -5.28 2.50
C ILE A 99 9.76 -4.63 2.32
N GLY A 100 9.21 -4.00 3.36
CA GLY A 100 7.90 -3.36 3.28
C GLY A 100 7.87 -2.19 2.30
N GLU A 101 8.91 -1.35 2.31
CA GLU A 101 9.06 -0.26 1.35
C GLU A 101 9.21 -0.78 -0.09
N ALA A 102 10.04 -1.79 -0.31
CA ALA A 102 10.22 -2.38 -1.64
C ALA A 102 8.91 -2.97 -2.20
N MET A 103 8.08 -3.59 -1.34
CA MET A 103 6.76 -4.09 -1.74
C MET A 103 5.79 -2.96 -2.12
N LEU A 104 5.80 -1.84 -1.39
CA LEU A 104 5.01 -0.65 -1.74
C LEU A 104 5.46 -0.08 -3.09
N ALA A 105 6.77 0.12 -3.29
CA ALA A 105 7.32 0.62 -4.55
C ALA A 105 6.95 -0.27 -5.75
N ALA A 106 7.01 -1.60 -5.57
CA ALA A 106 6.59 -2.55 -6.59
C ALA A 106 5.08 -2.47 -6.89
N SER A 107 4.23 -2.34 -5.86
CA SER A 107 2.78 -2.10 -6.06
C SER A 107 2.50 -0.80 -6.79
N ALA A 108 3.19 0.29 -6.44
CA ALA A 108 3.07 1.58 -7.11
C ALA A 108 3.43 1.46 -8.60
N LEU A 109 4.55 0.80 -8.92
CA LEU A 109 4.97 0.57 -10.29
C LEU A 109 3.93 -0.22 -11.07
N LEU A 110 3.35 -1.27 -10.49
CA LEU A 110 2.30 -2.07 -11.13
C LEU A 110 1.05 -1.23 -11.45
N PHE A 111 0.65 -0.32 -10.55
CA PHE A 111 -0.47 0.59 -10.81
C PHE A 111 -0.15 1.62 -11.91
N VAL A 112 1.06 2.16 -11.94
CA VAL A 112 1.51 3.08 -13.00
C VAL A 112 1.57 2.38 -14.35
N VAL A 113 2.13 1.17 -14.40
CA VAL A 113 2.16 0.34 -15.61
C VAL A 113 0.74 0.04 -16.08
N ALA A 114 -0.17 -0.34 -15.17
CA ALA A 114 -1.57 -0.54 -15.50
C ALA A 114 -2.20 0.74 -16.10
N ALA A 115 -1.98 1.91 -15.49
CA ALA A 115 -2.51 3.17 -15.99
C ALA A 115 -1.97 3.58 -17.39
N ALA A 116 -0.71 3.25 -17.67
CA ALA A 116 -0.02 3.54 -18.93
C ALA A 116 -0.52 2.67 -20.09
N VAL A 117 -0.94 1.43 -19.83
CA VAL A 117 -1.46 0.52 -20.87
C VAL A 117 -2.85 0.98 -21.32
N LYS A 118 -3.01 1.21 -22.63
CA LYS A 118 -4.31 1.54 -23.22
C LYS A 118 -5.26 0.35 -22.99
N PRO A 119 -6.49 0.56 -22.46
CA PRO A 119 -7.48 -0.50 -22.40
C PRO A 119 -7.73 -0.95 -23.84
N ALA A 120 -7.41 -2.20 -24.16
CA ALA A 120 -7.82 -2.78 -25.44
C ALA A 120 -9.33 -2.61 -25.51
N ASP A 121 -9.78 -1.93 -26.57
CA ASP A 121 -11.11 -1.41 -26.83
C ASP A 121 -12.20 -2.23 -26.10
N ARG A 122 -13.00 -1.53 -25.29
CA ARG A 122 -14.08 -2.14 -24.50
C ARG A 122 -15.23 -2.55 -25.42
#